data_AF-A0A7Y6PRU2-F1
#
_entry.id   AF-A0A7Y6PRU2-F1
#
_cell.length_a   1.000
_cell.length_b   1.000
_cell.length_c   1.000
_cell.angle_alpha   90.00
_cell.angle_beta   90.00
_cell.angle_gamma   90.00
#
_symmetry.space_group_name_H-M   'P 1'
#
loop_
_entity.id
_entity.type
_entity.pdbx_description
1 polymer ?
#
loop_
_entity_poly.entity_id
_entity_poly.type
_entity_poly.pdbx_seq_one_letter_code
_entity_poly.pdbx_strand_id
1 'polypeptide(L)'
;MNVLDEAAGRYGGVSTNGGMHMTARLGSCQLAIRAWSTEATDWSPETGMTNWTLVVARPAFPEFSVEPRRFFDRLFGGRGISLGDEDFDGHFMVTGSDPLAVRRVWSRDTMTRMLDSFSTGSLSSKQQELSLYRGRLPSTIEDVVSGIELLRMLASSDVLGLAALGAIPDAKLDRGGALFPDGVRVGPLVIEGQAITRAIATSAAAASWIVEVVDGTATARDLECLPFEARARVSSLGTARVSSINGEAQVRWKTIETDPTRLAAAIAILRALARAPSLGAFR
;
A
#
# COMPACT_ATOMS: atom_id res chain seq x y z
N MET A 1 -19.10 -10.14 -28.93
CA MET A 1 -18.74 -9.02 -28.04
C MET A 1 -17.43 -9.41 -27.39
N ASN A 2 -16.40 -8.58 -27.43
CA ASN A 2 -15.12 -8.93 -26.81
C ASN A 2 -15.31 -8.92 -25.28
N VAL A 3 -14.81 -9.94 -24.59
CA VAL A 3 -14.94 -10.10 -23.12
C VAL A 3 -14.44 -8.86 -22.37
N LEU A 4 -13.41 -8.17 -22.87
CA LEU A 4 -12.92 -6.93 -22.26
C LEU A 4 -13.85 -5.72 -22.51
N ASP A 5 -14.61 -5.69 -23.59
CA ASP A 5 -15.62 -4.64 -23.83
C ASP A 5 -16.78 -4.77 -22.85
N GLU A 6 -17.22 -6.01 -22.60
CA GLU A 6 -18.24 -6.32 -21.59
C GLU A 6 -17.77 -5.95 -20.18
N ALA A 7 -16.53 -6.30 -19.84
CA ALA A 7 -15.91 -5.91 -18.57
C ALA A 7 -15.79 -4.38 -18.43
N ALA A 8 -15.42 -3.67 -19.49
CA ALA A 8 -15.37 -2.21 -19.50
C ALA A 8 -16.74 -1.61 -19.19
N GLY A 9 -17.82 -2.13 -19.79
CA GLY A 9 -19.19 -1.72 -19.48
C GLY A 9 -19.56 -1.92 -18.01
N ARG A 10 -19.19 -3.06 -17.41
CA ARG A 10 -19.51 -3.40 -16.01
C ARG A 10 -18.77 -2.55 -14.98
N TYR A 11 -17.52 -2.17 -15.27
CA TYR A 11 -16.65 -1.45 -14.33
C TYR A 11 -16.47 0.04 -14.66
N GLY A 12 -17.29 0.59 -15.58
CA GLY A 12 -17.20 2.00 -15.99
C GLY A 12 -15.86 2.36 -16.61
N GLY A 13 -15.27 1.40 -17.34
CA GLY A 13 -13.98 1.49 -17.98
C GLY A 13 -14.03 1.87 -19.46
N VAL A 14 -12.85 2.02 -20.05
CA VAL A 14 -12.67 2.21 -21.50
C VAL A 14 -11.89 1.02 -22.05
N SER A 15 -12.42 0.43 -23.12
CA SER A 15 -11.77 -0.62 -23.88
C SER A 15 -11.18 -0.03 -25.17
N THR A 16 -9.94 -0.39 -25.50
CA THR A 16 -9.22 0.07 -26.70
C THR A 16 -8.56 -1.09 -27.44
N ASN A 17 -8.05 -0.82 -28.64
CA ASN A 17 -7.34 -1.80 -29.48
C ASN A 17 -8.17 -3.05 -29.80
N GLY A 18 -9.43 -2.88 -30.22
CA GLY A 18 -10.30 -4.02 -30.57
C GLY A 18 -10.67 -4.91 -29.37
N GLY A 19 -10.63 -4.37 -28.15
CA GLY A 19 -10.93 -5.11 -26.93
C GLY A 19 -9.75 -5.91 -26.38
N MET A 20 -8.52 -5.47 -26.66
CA MET A 20 -7.29 -6.05 -26.10
C MET A 20 -6.75 -5.30 -24.90
N HIS A 21 -7.26 -4.10 -24.64
CA HIS A 21 -6.84 -3.29 -23.51
C HIS A 21 -8.07 -2.67 -22.85
N MET A 22 -8.23 -2.88 -21.55
CA MET A 22 -9.27 -2.25 -20.74
C MET A 22 -8.60 -1.43 -19.64
N THR A 23 -9.15 -0.24 -19.36
CA THR A 23 -8.80 0.54 -18.18
C THR A 23 -10.04 0.89 -17.39
N ALA A 24 -9.99 0.89 -16.06
CA ALA A 24 -11.11 1.25 -15.19
C ALA A 24 -10.62 1.89 -13.89
N ARG A 25 -11.49 2.66 -13.23
CA ARG A 25 -11.25 3.16 -11.86
C ARG A 25 -12.07 2.36 -10.86
N LEU A 26 -11.38 1.78 -9.87
CA LEU A 26 -11.99 1.02 -8.78
C LEU A 26 -11.77 1.78 -7.47
N GLY A 27 -12.66 2.73 -7.16
CA GLY A 27 -12.48 3.66 -6.04
C GLY A 27 -11.23 4.52 -6.25
N SER A 28 -10.25 4.43 -5.35
CA SER A 28 -8.95 5.12 -5.44
C SER A 28 -7.90 4.39 -6.27
N CYS A 29 -8.23 3.24 -6.88
CA CYS A 29 -7.28 2.44 -7.65
C CYS A 29 -7.50 2.61 -9.15
N GLN A 30 -6.42 2.53 -9.92
CA GLN A 30 -6.46 2.43 -11.38
C GLN A 30 -6.19 0.98 -11.79
N LEU A 31 -7.10 0.39 -12.56
CA LEU A 31 -6.97 -0.94 -13.11
C LEU A 31 -6.70 -0.85 -14.61
N ALA A 32 -5.73 -1.62 -15.09
CA ALA A 32 -5.51 -1.88 -16.50
C ALA A 32 -5.49 -3.40 -16.74
N ILE A 33 -6.12 -3.85 -17.81
CA ILE A 33 -6.09 -5.25 -18.25
C ILE A 33 -5.63 -5.26 -19.69
N ARG A 34 -4.56 -6.00 -19.98
CA ARG A 34 -4.00 -6.15 -21.32
C ARG A 34 -4.03 -7.61 -21.71
N ALA A 35 -4.55 -7.90 -22.88
CA ALA A 35 -4.55 -9.20 -23.50
C ALA A 35 -3.81 -9.11 -24.84
N TRP A 36 -2.90 -10.03 -25.12
CA TRP A 36 -2.15 -10.06 -26.38
C TRP A 36 -1.81 -11.50 -26.77
N SER A 37 -1.65 -11.77 -28.06
CA SER A 37 -1.12 -13.05 -28.53
C SER A 37 0.40 -13.01 -28.62
N THR A 38 1.08 -14.11 -28.31
CA THR A 38 2.52 -14.25 -28.63
C THR A 38 2.77 -14.64 -30.08
N GLU A 39 1.74 -15.07 -30.79
CA GLU A 39 1.82 -15.43 -32.21
C GLU A 39 1.07 -14.38 -33.05
N ALA A 40 1.73 -13.81 -34.06
CA ALA A 40 1.20 -12.69 -34.83
C ALA A 40 -0.10 -13.01 -35.61
N THR A 41 -0.45 -14.29 -35.75
CA THR A 41 -1.55 -14.77 -36.61
C THR A 41 -2.57 -15.66 -35.92
N ASP A 42 -2.33 -16.10 -34.68
CA ASP A 42 -3.26 -16.97 -33.94
C ASP A 42 -3.75 -16.27 -32.67
N TRP A 43 -5.07 -16.06 -32.60
CA TRP A 43 -5.77 -15.49 -31.44
C TRP A 43 -6.50 -16.58 -30.65
N SER A 44 -5.97 -17.80 -30.68
CA SER A 44 -6.42 -18.88 -29.82
C SER A 44 -6.27 -18.49 -28.35
N PRO A 45 -7.26 -18.80 -27.49
CA PRO A 45 -7.15 -18.61 -26.05
C PRO A 45 -5.93 -19.30 -25.43
N GLU A 46 -5.41 -20.34 -26.07
CA GLU A 46 -4.30 -21.17 -25.59
C GLU A 46 -2.91 -20.56 -25.86
N THR A 47 -2.78 -19.66 -26.83
CA THR A 47 -1.50 -19.04 -27.23
C THR A 47 -1.38 -17.57 -26.85
N GLY A 48 -2.40 -17.02 -26.17
CA GLY A 48 -2.37 -15.65 -25.69
C GLY A 48 -1.95 -15.48 -24.23
N MET A 49 -1.76 -14.22 -23.86
CA MET A 49 -1.35 -13.78 -22.53
C MET A 49 -2.28 -12.69 -22.05
N THR A 50 -2.52 -12.67 -20.75
CA THR A 50 -3.27 -11.61 -20.08
C THR A 50 -2.51 -11.10 -18.88
N ASN A 51 -2.48 -9.78 -18.73
CA ASN A 51 -1.94 -9.09 -17.57
C ASN A 51 -3.01 -8.17 -16.97
N TRP A 52 -3.29 -8.32 -15.68
CA TRP A 52 -4.06 -7.39 -14.88
C TRP A 52 -3.09 -6.59 -14.02
N THR A 53 -3.09 -5.27 -14.19
CA THR A 53 -2.29 -4.36 -13.37
C THR A 53 -3.22 -3.47 -12.57
N LEU A 54 -3.12 -3.53 -11.24
CA LEU A 54 -3.80 -2.65 -10.31
C LEU A 54 -2.77 -1.70 -9.68
N VAL A 55 -2.95 -0.41 -9.94
CA VAL A 55 -2.17 0.66 -9.31
C VAL A 55 -3.02 1.30 -8.21
N VAL A 56 -2.53 1.24 -6.98
CA VAL A 56 -3.14 1.93 -5.84
C VAL A 56 -2.54 3.34 -5.72
N ALA A 57 -3.33 4.29 -5.24
CA ALA A 57 -2.88 5.68 -5.09
C ALA A 57 -1.71 5.88 -4.10
N ARG A 58 -1.37 4.85 -3.31
CA ARG A 58 -0.37 4.92 -2.22
C ARG A 58 0.34 3.58 -2.06
N PRO A 59 1.63 3.52 -1.62
CA PRO A 59 2.29 2.26 -1.34
C PRO A 59 1.52 1.49 -0.27
N ALA A 60 1.14 0.26 -0.59
CA ALA A 60 0.32 -0.58 0.29
C ALA A 60 0.93 -1.99 0.46
N PHE A 61 1.91 -2.34 -0.37
CA PHE A 61 2.41 -3.71 -0.49
C PHE A 61 3.92 -3.80 -0.24
N PRO A 62 4.40 -4.88 0.40
CA PRO A 62 5.80 -5.27 0.29
C PRO A 62 6.12 -5.68 -1.15
N GLU A 63 7.40 -5.64 -1.52
CA GLU A 63 7.84 -6.17 -2.81
C GLU A 63 7.91 -7.70 -2.75
N PHE A 64 7.17 -8.36 -3.65
CA PHE A 64 7.16 -9.82 -3.74
C PHE A 64 6.84 -10.32 -5.16
N SER A 65 7.22 -11.57 -5.44
CA SER A 65 6.80 -12.32 -6.62
C SER A 65 6.27 -13.70 -6.20
N VAL A 66 5.23 -14.16 -6.86
CA VAL A 66 4.62 -15.48 -6.74
C VAL A 66 4.59 -16.10 -8.12
N GLU A 67 5.26 -17.23 -8.27
CA GLU A 67 5.40 -17.91 -9.55
C GLU A 67 5.17 -19.42 -9.38
N PRO A 68 4.61 -20.12 -10.38
CA PRO A 68 4.45 -21.57 -10.30
C PRO A 68 5.81 -22.25 -10.12
N ARG A 69 5.94 -23.20 -9.18
CA ARG A 69 7.23 -23.82 -8.83
C ARG A 69 7.99 -24.43 -10.01
N ARG A 70 7.26 -24.98 -10.98
CA ARG A 70 7.83 -25.58 -12.20
C ARG A 70 8.72 -24.62 -12.99
N PHE A 71 8.57 -23.31 -12.79
CA PHE A 71 9.38 -22.27 -13.42
C PHE A 71 10.75 -22.09 -12.73
N PHE A 72 10.84 -22.26 -11.40
CA PHE A 72 12.03 -21.90 -10.61
C PHE A 72 12.96 -23.04 -10.23
N ASP A 73 12.47 -24.28 -10.12
CA ASP A 73 13.31 -25.45 -9.76
C ASP A 73 14.49 -25.67 -10.73
N ARG A 74 14.48 -25.01 -11.90
CA ARG A 74 15.55 -25.08 -12.92
C ARG A 74 16.58 -23.94 -12.87
N LEU A 75 16.27 -22.79 -12.26
CA LEU A 75 17.05 -21.57 -12.50
C LEU A 75 17.73 -21.00 -11.25
N PHE A 76 17.10 -21.07 -10.08
CA PHE A 76 17.66 -20.47 -8.87
C PHE A 76 17.23 -21.27 -7.66
N GLY A 77 18.18 -21.90 -6.96
CA GLY A 77 17.98 -22.58 -5.68
C GLY A 77 17.63 -21.63 -4.52
N GLY A 78 16.79 -20.63 -4.77
CA GLY A 78 16.34 -19.64 -3.81
C GLY A 78 15.43 -20.27 -2.76
N ARG A 79 15.65 -19.91 -1.49
CA ARG A 79 14.72 -20.26 -0.42
C ARG A 79 13.48 -19.39 -0.55
N GLY A 80 12.38 -19.98 -1.01
CA GLY A 80 11.07 -19.32 -1.02
C GLY A 80 10.57 -18.98 0.39
N ILE A 81 9.71 -17.99 0.47
CA ILE A 81 8.95 -17.64 1.67
C ILE A 81 7.78 -18.63 1.77
N SER A 82 7.78 -19.48 2.79
CA SER A 82 6.58 -20.29 3.11
C SER A 82 5.50 -19.38 3.72
N LEU A 83 4.29 -19.48 3.17
CA LEU A 83 3.10 -18.79 3.65
C LEU A 83 2.31 -19.62 4.68
N GLY A 84 2.62 -20.91 4.83
CA GLY A 84 2.05 -21.78 5.85
C GLY A 84 0.80 -22.54 5.41
N ASP A 85 0.51 -22.54 4.11
CA ASP A 85 -0.51 -23.39 3.48
C ASP A 85 0.22 -24.39 2.57
N GLU A 86 0.16 -25.69 2.91
CA GLU A 86 0.97 -26.71 2.25
C GLU A 86 0.64 -26.89 0.77
N ASP A 87 -0.63 -26.79 0.40
CA ASP A 87 -1.08 -26.89 -0.99
C ASP A 87 -0.57 -25.69 -1.79
N PHE A 88 -0.67 -24.49 -1.23
CA PHE A 88 -0.16 -23.27 -1.87
C PHE A 88 1.36 -23.29 -2.00
N ASP A 89 2.07 -23.56 -0.89
CA ASP A 89 3.53 -23.58 -0.82
C ASP A 89 4.14 -24.71 -1.67
N GLY A 90 3.38 -25.79 -1.91
CA GLY A 90 3.73 -26.90 -2.79
C GLY A 90 3.53 -26.58 -4.28
N HIS A 91 2.66 -25.63 -4.61
CA HIS A 91 2.33 -25.27 -6.00
C HIS A 91 3.07 -24.00 -6.48
N PHE A 92 3.23 -23.02 -5.60
CA PHE A 92 3.86 -21.73 -5.89
C PHE A 92 5.17 -21.53 -5.13
N MET A 93 6.07 -20.77 -5.73
CA MET A 93 7.26 -20.21 -5.10
C MET A 93 6.98 -18.75 -4.81
N VAL A 94 7.09 -18.35 -3.55
CA VAL A 94 6.95 -16.95 -3.12
C VAL A 94 8.32 -16.40 -2.79
N THR A 95 8.66 -15.22 -3.33
CA THR A 95 9.91 -14.51 -3.04
C THR A 95 9.59 -13.06 -2.69
N GLY A 96 10.42 -12.42 -1.88
CA GLY A 96 10.20 -11.03 -1.47
C GLY A 96 11.28 -10.53 -0.53
N SER A 97 11.35 -9.21 -0.35
CA SER A 97 12.39 -8.56 0.47
C SER A 97 12.10 -8.63 1.97
N ASP A 98 10.83 -8.77 2.36
CA ASP A 98 10.39 -8.89 3.76
C ASP A 98 9.43 -10.09 3.93
N PRO A 99 9.93 -11.26 4.37
CA PRO A 99 9.11 -12.46 4.57
C PRO A 99 7.92 -12.28 5.53
N LEU A 100 8.04 -11.42 6.55
CA LEU A 100 6.96 -11.22 7.52
C LEU A 100 5.87 -10.33 6.95
N ALA A 101 6.23 -9.24 6.27
CA ALA A 101 5.26 -8.39 5.59
C ALA A 101 4.55 -9.16 4.47
N VAL A 102 5.27 -9.97 3.69
CA VAL A 102 4.67 -10.80 2.64
C VAL A 102 3.63 -11.76 3.22
N ARG A 103 3.93 -12.50 4.29
CA ARG A 103 2.96 -13.40 4.94
C ARG A 103 1.68 -12.70 5.37
N ARG A 104 1.74 -11.44 5.79
CA ARG A 104 0.57 -10.67 6.21
C ARG A 104 -0.34 -10.26 5.04
N VAL A 105 0.18 -10.19 3.81
CA VAL A 105 -0.62 -9.86 2.62
C VAL A 105 -1.52 -11.04 2.22
N TRP A 106 -1.07 -12.26 2.49
CA TRP A 106 -1.71 -13.48 2.03
C TRP A 106 -2.65 -14.06 3.08
N SER A 107 -3.94 -13.90 2.85
CA SER A 107 -4.96 -14.67 3.56
C SER A 107 -5.15 -16.04 2.93
N ARG A 108 -5.73 -16.98 3.69
CA ARG A 108 -6.14 -18.30 3.17
C ARG A 108 -7.04 -18.17 1.94
N ASP A 109 -8.05 -17.32 2.00
CA ASP A 109 -8.97 -17.10 0.87
C ASP A 109 -8.26 -16.60 -0.40
N THR A 110 -7.25 -15.74 -0.23
CA THR A 110 -6.44 -15.22 -1.34
C THR A 110 -5.58 -16.33 -1.95
N MET A 111 -4.96 -17.18 -1.10
CA MET A 111 -4.19 -18.34 -1.54
C MET A 111 -5.07 -19.35 -2.28
N THR A 112 -6.23 -19.71 -1.72
CA THR A 112 -7.19 -20.62 -2.35
C THR A 112 -7.64 -20.11 -3.71
N ARG A 113 -8.00 -18.82 -3.83
CA ARG A 113 -8.40 -18.26 -5.12
C ARG A 113 -7.27 -18.25 -6.14
N MET A 114 -6.05 -17.96 -5.72
CA MET A 114 -4.88 -18.01 -6.61
C MET A 114 -4.64 -19.44 -7.11
N LEU A 115 -4.77 -20.46 -6.25
CA LEU A 115 -4.71 -21.87 -6.66
C LEU A 115 -5.82 -22.23 -7.65
N ASP A 116 -7.07 -21.93 -7.33
CA ASP A 116 -8.22 -22.38 -8.11
C ASP A 116 -8.31 -21.69 -9.48
N SER A 117 -8.06 -20.39 -9.52
CA SER A 117 -8.28 -19.56 -10.72
C SER A 117 -7.00 -19.27 -11.51
N PHE A 118 -5.83 -19.31 -10.85
CA PHE A 118 -4.57 -18.83 -11.40
C PHE A 118 -3.39 -19.78 -11.11
N SER A 119 -3.63 -21.10 -11.04
CA SER A 119 -2.61 -22.14 -10.82
C SER A 119 -1.39 -22.06 -11.75
N THR A 120 -1.53 -21.51 -12.96
CA THR A 120 -0.44 -21.32 -13.92
C THR A 120 0.00 -19.86 -14.07
N GLY A 121 -0.65 -18.94 -13.35
CA GLY A 121 -0.35 -17.52 -13.38
C GLY A 121 0.80 -17.14 -12.46
N SER A 122 1.36 -15.96 -12.69
CA SER A 122 2.31 -15.32 -11.80
C SER A 122 1.76 -14.00 -11.29
N LEU A 123 2.14 -13.63 -10.08
CA LEU A 123 1.72 -12.38 -9.45
C LEU A 123 2.95 -11.68 -8.91
N SER A 124 3.09 -10.40 -9.20
CA SER A 124 4.16 -9.57 -8.67
C SER A 124 3.60 -8.33 -8.00
N SER A 125 4.31 -7.85 -6.99
CA SER A 125 4.01 -6.60 -6.31
C SER A 125 5.21 -5.68 -6.26
N LYS A 126 4.99 -4.41 -6.57
CA LYS A 126 5.96 -3.32 -6.45
C LYS A 126 5.31 -2.14 -5.73
N GLN A 127 5.30 -2.16 -4.39
CA GLN A 127 4.84 -1.08 -3.49
C GLN A 127 3.41 -0.54 -3.75
N GLN A 128 3.20 0.15 -4.88
CA GLN A 128 1.95 0.73 -5.37
C GLN A 128 1.27 -0.10 -6.47
N GLU A 129 1.93 -1.12 -7.00
CA GLU A 129 1.45 -1.90 -8.12
C GLU A 129 1.31 -3.38 -7.75
N LEU A 130 0.21 -3.99 -8.16
CA LEU A 130 0.05 -5.43 -8.26
C LEU A 130 -0.17 -5.81 -9.72
N SER A 131 0.62 -6.74 -10.23
CA SER A 131 0.53 -7.22 -11.60
C SER A 131 0.36 -8.74 -11.60
N LEU A 132 -0.79 -9.20 -12.10
CA LEU A 132 -1.17 -10.61 -12.25
C LEU A 132 -1.07 -11.00 -13.72
N TYR A 133 -0.22 -11.97 -14.02
CA TYR A 133 -0.01 -12.51 -15.36
C TYR A 133 -0.58 -13.90 -15.48
N ARG A 134 -1.15 -14.20 -16.65
CA ARG A 134 -1.67 -15.51 -16.99
C ARG A 134 -1.37 -15.83 -18.46
N GLY A 135 -0.85 -17.03 -18.72
CA GLY A 135 -0.59 -17.54 -20.07
C GLY A 135 -1.84 -18.08 -20.76
N ARG A 136 -2.91 -17.26 -20.84
CA ARG A 136 -4.07 -17.47 -21.71
C ARG A 136 -4.87 -16.18 -21.84
N LEU A 137 -5.65 -16.04 -22.91
CA LEU A 137 -6.65 -14.95 -23.03
C LEU A 137 -7.84 -15.19 -22.08
N PRO A 138 -8.54 -14.14 -21.61
CA PRO A 138 -9.77 -14.34 -20.87
C PRO A 138 -10.83 -14.92 -21.82
N SER A 139 -11.40 -16.06 -21.45
CA SER A 139 -12.42 -16.74 -22.25
C SER A 139 -13.84 -16.34 -21.86
N THR A 140 -14.00 -15.86 -20.63
CA THR A 140 -15.29 -15.49 -20.02
C THR A 140 -15.17 -14.20 -19.23
N ILE A 141 -16.30 -13.52 -19.00
CA ILE A 141 -16.32 -12.36 -18.11
C ILE A 141 -15.94 -12.76 -16.67
N GLU A 142 -16.28 -13.98 -16.25
CA GLU A 142 -15.91 -14.56 -14.96
C GLU A 142 -14.40 -14.69 -14.80
N ASP A 143 -13.64 -15.01 -15.85
CA ASP A 143 -12.17 -15.02 -15.82
C ASP A 143 -11.63 -13.61 -15.48
N VAL A 144 -12.19 -12.58 -16.11
CA VAL A 144 -11.79 -11.19 -15.89
C VAL A 144 -12.13 -10.74 -14.48
N VAL A 145 -13.36 -11.02 -14.03
CA VAL A 145 -13.86 -10.69 -12.70
C VAL A 145 -12.98 -11.36 -11.63
N SER A 146 -12.64 -12.64 -11.82
CA SER A 146 -11.80 -13.39 -10.88
C SER A 146 -10.42 -12.74 -10.69
N GLY A 147 -9.81 -12.23 -11.76
CA GLY A 147 -8.53 -11.51 -11.70
C GLY A 147 -8.64 -10.19 -10.94
N ILE A 148 -9.70 -9.41 -11.24
CA ILE A 148 -9.99 -8.15 -10.54
C ILE A 148 -10.21 -8.40 -9.05
N GLU A 149 -11.00 -9.41 -8.69
CA GLU A 149 -11.30 -9.70 -7.31
C GLU A 149 -10.06 -10.19 -6.55
N LEU A 150 -9.19 -11.00 -7.15
CA LEU A 150 -7.92 -11.39 -6.54
C LEU A 150 -7.06 -10.16 -6.21
N LEU A 151 -6.87 -9.26 -7.18
CA LEU A 151 -6.12 -8.02 -6.96
C LEU A 151 -6.76 -7.11 -5.91
N ARG A 152 -8.10 -7.07 -5.83
CA ARG A 152 -8.82 -6.32 -4.79
C ARG A 152 -8.65 -6.91 -3.40
N MET A 153 -8.67 -8.24 -3.25
CA MET A 153 -8.43 -8.89 -1.96
C MET A 153 -7.02 -8.57 -1.44
N LEU A 154 -6.01 -8.70 -2.31
CA LEU A 154 -4.63 -8.30 -2.00
C LEU A 154 -4.55 -6.82 -1.65
N ALA A 155 -5.19 -5.95 -2.43
CA ALA A 155 -5.24 -4.51 -2.18
C ALA A 155 -5.90 -4.15 -0.84
N SER A 156 -6.89 -4.91 -0.41
CA SER A 156 -7.61 -4.67 0.84
C SER A 156 -6.79 -5.02 2.09
N SER A 157 -5.71 -5.80 1.95
CA SER A 157 -4.85 -6.19 3.06
C SER A 157 -4.00 -5.05 3.60
N ASP A 158 -3.74 -3.99 2.80
CA ASP A 158 -3.01 -2.75 3.17
C ASP A 158 -2.00 -2.94 4.31
N VAL A 159 -1.05 -3.87 4.14
CA VAL A 159 -0.23 -4.38 5.25
C VAL A 159 0.66 -3.29 5.81
N LEU A 160 1.11 -2.36 4.96
CA LEU A 160 1.91 -1.21 5.38
C LEU A 160 1.06 -0.21 6.17
N GLY A 161 -0.17 0.08 5.72
CA GLY A 161 -1.11 0.94 6.44
C GLY A 161 -1.60 0.33 7.76
N LEU A 162 -1.91 -0.97 7.79
CA LEU A 162 -2.40 -1.67 8.97
C LEU A 162 -1.29 -1.97 10.00
N ALA A 163 -0.06 -2.30 9.58
CA ALA A 163 1.06 -2.46 10.50
C ALA A 163 1.42 -1.13 11.19
N ALA A 164 1.35 -0.02 10.45
CA ALA A 164 1.54 1.30 11.00
C ALA A 164 0.47 1.66 12.06
N LEU A 165 -0.77 1.18 11.88
CA LEU A 165 -1.88 1.41 12.80
C LEU A 165 -1.91 0.46 14.00
N GLY A 166 -1.60 -0.82 13.80
CA GLY A 166 -1.60 -1.82 14.87
C GLY A 166 -0.53 -1.57 15.95
N ALA A 167 0.49 -0.77 15.64
CA ALA A 167 1.48 -0.31 16.60
C ALA A 167 0.93 0.75 17.60
N ILE A 168 -0.34 1.14 17.48
CA ILE A 168 -0.90 2.30 18.16
C ILE A 168 -2.24 1.93 18.80
N PRO A 169 -2.35 1.88 20.14
CA PRO A 169 -3.53 1.41 20.85
C PRO A 169 -4.87 2.10 20.51
N ASP A 170 -4.85 3.31 19.92
CA ASP A 170 -6.05 4.11 19.62
C ASP A 170 -6.09 4.69 18.19
N ALA A 171 -5.22 4.26 17.28
CA ALA A 171 -5.20 4.82 15.94
C ALA A 171 -6.38 4.32 15.09
N LYS A 172 -7.07 5.24 14.41
CA LYS A 172 -8.13 4.93 13.44
C LYS A 172 -7.59 5.11 12.02
N LEU A 173 -7.76 4.09 11.17
CA LEU A 173 -7.50 4.19 9.72
C LEU A 173 -8.54 5.14 9.10
N ASP A 174 -8.12 6.26 8.52
CA ASP A 174 -9.03 7.06 7.71
C ASP A 174 -9.18 6.39 6.33
N ARG A 175 -10.39 5.88 6.06
CA ARG A 175 -10.78 5.35 4.73
C ARG A 175 -11.53 6.39 3.89
N GLY A 176 -11.66 7.64 4.37
CA GLY A 176 -12.33 8.74 3.69
C GLY A 176 -13.40 9.39 4.57
N GLY A 177 -13.01 10.38 5.38
CA GLY A 177 -13.90 11.47 5.83
C GLY A 177 -14.23 11.55 7.34
N ALA A 178 -14.34 12.81 7.78
CA ALA A 178 -14.74 13.38 9.08
C ALA A 178 -13.81 13.21 10.31
N LEU A 179 -13.57 14.37 10.95
CA LEU A 179 -12.67 14.66 12.07
C LEU A 179 -13.30 14.26 13.41
N PHE A 180 -12.49 13.70 14.31
CA PHE A 180 -12.72 13.77 15.76
C PHE A 180 -11.58 14.60 16.37
N PRO A 181 -11.86 15.57 17.26
CA PRO A 181 -10.87 16.54 17.75
C PRO A 181 -9.73 15.94 18.58
N ASP A 182 -9.85 14.69 19.05
CA ASP A 182 -8.87 14.04 19.96
C ASP A 182 -8.08 12.88 19.33
N GLY A 183 -8.22 12.64 18.01
CA GLY A 183 -7.62 11.48 17.34
C GLY A 183 -6.33 11.79 16.57
N VAL A 184 -5.31 10.92 16.69
CA VAL A 184 -4.13 10.96 15.80
C VAL A 184 -4.38 10.09 14.57
N ARG A 185 -4.30 10.71 13.39
CA ARG A 185 -4.45 10.05 12.10
C ARG A 185 -3.08 9.70 11.56
N VAL A 186 -2.81 8.44 11.24
CA VAL A 186 -1.55 8.00 10.62
C VAL A 186 -1.87 7.35 9.30
N GLY A 187 -1.18 7.77 8.23
CA GLY A 187 -1.32 7.09 6.95
C GLY A 187 -0.40 7.63 5.87
N PRO A 188 -0.28 6.86 4.77
CA PRO A 188 0.45 7.31 3.59
C PRO A 188 -0.32 8.40 2.84
N LEU A 189 0.38 9.45 2.39
CA LEU A 189 -0.11 10.56 1.59
C LEU A 189 0.84 10.78 0.40
N VAL A 190 0.34 11.27 -0.75
CA VAL A 190 1.19 11.69 -1.86
C VAL A 190 1.28 13.21 -1.87
N ILE A 191 2.50 13.75 -1.76
CA ILE A 191 2.79 15.18 -1.92
C ILE A 191 3.85 15.31 -3.01
N GLU A 192 3.59 16.14 -4.02
CA GLU A 192 4.54 16.41 -5.11
C GLU A 192 5.03 15.12 -5.83
N GLY A 193 4.15 14.11 -5.95
CA GLY A 193 4.48 12.83 -6.57
C GLY A 193 5.25 11.85 -5.69
N GLN A 194 5.55 12.19 -4.44
CA GLN A 194 6.26 11.34 -3.49
C GLN A 194 5.31 10.80 -2.41
N ALA A 195 5.36 9.49 -2.19
CA ALA A 195 4.61 8.84 -1.11
C ALA A 195 5.33 9.01 0.23
N ILE A 196 4.62 9.58 1.20
CA ILE A 196 5.12 9.92 2.54
C ILE A 196 4.19 9.32 3.60
N THR A 197 4.72 8.97 4.77
CA THR A 197 3.86 8.78 5.95
C THR A 197 3.60 10.13 6.61
N ARG A 198 2.34 10.43 6.90
CA ARG A 198 1.91 11.62 7.64
C ARG A 198 1.08 11.21 8.85
N ALA A 199 1.42 11.75 10.01
CA ALA A 199 0.61 11.71 11.21
C ALA A 199 0.05 13.11 11.50
N ILE A 200 -1.23 13.24 11.87
CA ILE A 200 -1.89 14.55 12.10
C ILE A 200 -2.76 14.48 13.37
N ALA A 201 -2.79 15.57 14.13
CA ALA A 201 -3.73 15.81 15.21
C ALA A 201 -4.17 17.29 15.25
N THR A 202 -5.32 17.57 15.84
CA THR A 202 -5.71 18.94 16.17
C THR A 202 -4.74 19.50 17.21
N SER A 203 -4.26 20.71 16.97
CA SER A 203 -3.28 21.40 17.81
C SER A 203 -3.94 22.59 18.47
N ALA A 204 -3.72 22.74 19.77
CA ALA A 204 -4.08 23.97 20.47
C ALA A 204 -3.07 25.10 20.22
N ALA A 205 -1.99 24.87 19.48
CA ALA A 205 -0.98 25.88 19.21
C ALA A 205 -1.49 26.97 18.26
N ALA A 206 -1.47 28.22 18.73
CA ALA A 206 -1.92 29.38 17.97
C ALA A 206 -0.94 29.83 16.86
N ALA A 207 0.34 29.48 16.98
CA ALA A 207 1.39 29.93 16.05
C ALA A 207 1.83 28.80 15.12
N SER A 208 2.07 29.15 13.85
CA SER A 208 2.63 28.22 12.86
C SER A 208 4.14 28.09 13.03
N TRP A 209 4.65 26.85 13.08
CA TRP A 209 6.08 26.55 13.22
C TRP A 209 6.43 25.20 12.60
N ILE A 210 7.73 25.00 12.33
CA ILE A 210 8.28 23.79 11.72
C ILE A 210 9.58 23.43 12.45
N VAL A 211 9.74 22.14 12.76
CA VAL A 211 10.93 21.51 13.32
C VAL A 211 11.39 20.43 12.36
N GLU A 212 12.59 20.58 11.81
CA GLU A 212 13.23 19.55 11.01
C GLU A 212 14.07 18.66 11.94
N VAL A 213 13.78 17.36 11.92
CA VAL A 213 14.50 16.34 12.68
C VAL A 213 15.33 15.53 11.69
N VAL A 214 16.65 15.49 11.90
CA VAL A 214 17.58 14.71 11.09
C VAL A 214 18.20 13.65 12.00
N ASP A 215 17.92 12.40 11.69
CA ASP A 215 18.41 11.22 12.41
C ASP A 215 18.21 11.32 13.94
N GLY A 216 17.01 11.75 14.36
CA GLY A 216 16.64 11.91 15.76
C GLY A 216 17.17 13.19 16.42
N THR A 217 17.82 14.07 15.68
CA THR A 217 18.35 15.34 16.20
C THR A 217 17.61 16.53 15.62
N ALA A 218 17.36 17.55 16.44
CA ALA A 218 16.79 18.82 16.03
C ALA A 218 17.58 19.94 16.71
N THR A 219 17.55 21.15 16.13
CA THR A 219 18.29 22.27 16.73
C THR A 219 17.65 22.70 18.05
N ALA A 220 18.44 23.28 18.96
CA ALA A 220 17.91 23.77 20.24
C ALA A 220 16.76 24.77 20.05
N ARG A 221 16.89 25.65 19.04
CA ARG A 221 15.86 26.61 18.65
C ARG A 221 14.57 25.93 18.19
N ASP A 222 14.67 24.85 17.40
CA ASP A 222 13.48 24.13 16.93
C ASP A 222 12.79 23.37 18.07
N LEU A 223 13.57 22.80 19.00
CA LEU A 223 13.04 22.13 20.17
C LEU A 223 12.28 23.09 21.09
N GLU A 224 12.62 24.38 21.13
CA GLU A 224 11.88 25.38 21.90
C GLU A 224 10.40 25.49 21.49
N CYS A 225 10.09 25.22 20.21
CA CYS A 225 8.72 25.22 19.70
C CYS A 225 7.87 24.02 20.19
N LEU A 226 8.50 23.00 20.77
CA LEU A 226 7.84 21.80 21.26
C LEU A 226 7.66 21.83 22.77
N PRO A 227 6.55 21.30 23.32
CA PRO A 227 6.41 21.05 24.75
C PRO A 227 7.42 19.98 25.21
N PHE A 228 7.80 20.01 26.49
CA PHE A 228 8.84 19.13 27.04
C PHE A 228 8.59 17.63 26.77
N GLU A 229 7.34 17.18 26.92
CA GLU A 229 6.94 15.80 26.63
C GLU A 229 7.18 15.40 25.18
N ALA A 230 6.97 16.31 24.22
CA ALA A 230 7.26 16.08 22.82
C ALA A 230 8.77 16.05 22.55
N ARG A 231 9.56 16.94 23.17
CA ARG A 231 11.03 16.98 23.01
C ARG A 231 11.69 15.64 23.36
N ALA A 232 11.22 14.99 24.43
CA ALA A 232 11.75 13.71 24.88
C ALA A 232 11.58 12.56 23.87
N ARG A 233 10.73 12.73 22.85
CA ARG A 233 10.43 11.72 21.84
C ARG A 233 11.08 12.00 20.48
N VAL A 234 11.67 13.18 20.28
CA VAL A 234 12.29 13.60 19.01
C VAL A 234 13.40 12.65 18.58
N SER A 235 14.21 12.16 19.52
CA SER A 235 15.28 11.19 19.23
C SER A 235 14.80 9.89 18.62
N SER A 236 13.55 9.51 18.87
CA SER A 236 12.95 8.28 18.36
C SER A 236 12.28 8.45 17.00
N LEU A 237 12.25 9.65 16.40
CA LEU A 237 11.59 9.90 15.10
C LEU A 237 12.43 9.51 13.87
N GLY A 238 13.75 9.40 14.01
CA GLY A 238 14.65 9.33 12.85
C GLY A 238 14.66 10.65 12.07
N THR A 239 14.70 10.58 10.73
CA THR A 239 14.64 11.78 9.87
C THR A 239 13.18 12.10 9.50
N ALA A 240 12.63 13.16 10.09
CA ALA A 240 11.24 13.55 9.98
C ALA A 240 11.05 15.06 10.14
N ARG A 241 9.89 15.58 9.75
CA ARG A 241 9.48 16.97 9.97
C ARG A 241 8.28 17.01 10.90
N VAL A 242 8.37 17.77 11.97
CA VAL A 242 7.26 18.08 12.88
C VAL A 242 6.82 19.52 12.62
N SER A 243 5.53 19.80 12.57
CA SER A 243 5.08 21.19 12.41
C SER A 243 3.69 21.40 12.97
N SER A 244 3.38 22.62 13.39
CA SER A 244 2.01 23.08 13.64
C SER A 244 1.67 24.14 12.61
N ILE A 245 0.60 23.98 11.84
CA ILE A 245 0.17 24.93 10.80
C ILE A 245 -1.36 24.97 10.83
N ASN A 246 -1.96 26.16 10.86
CA ASN A 246 -3.42 26.35 10.81
C ASN A 246 -4.20 25.55 11.88
N GLY A 247 -3.66 25.43 13.10
CA GLY A 247 -4.30 24.65 14.18
C GLY A 247 -4.19 23.13 14.01
N GLU A 248 -3.38 22.64 13.07
CA GLU A 248 -3.05 21.22 12.92
C GLU A 248 -1.59 20.96 13.26
N ALA A 249 -1.33 20.01 14.14
CA ALA A 249 0.00 19.47 14.36
C ALA A 249 0.19 18.25 13.46
N GLN A 250 1.37 18.14 12.85
CA GLN A 250 1.71 17.04 11.96
C GLN A 250 3.15 16.56 12.16
N VAL A 251 3.36 15.26 11.92
CA VAL A 251 4.66 14.64 11.74
C VAL A 251 4.71 13.99 10.36
N ARG A 252 5.79 14.21 9.62
CA ARG A 252 5.95 13.76 8.24
C ARG A 252 7.33 13.17 8.00
N TRP A 253 7.41 12.03 7.34
CA TRP A 253 8.65 11.48 6.82
C TRP A 253 8.77 11.71 5.31
N LYS A 254 9.99 11.72 4.78
CA LYS A 254 10.21 11.81 3.33
C LYS A 254 9.76 10.55 2.59
N THR A 255 9.73 9.41 3.25
CA THR A 255 9.30 8.13 2.67
C THR A 255 8.18 7.52 3.50
N ILE A 256 7.65 6.37 3.08
CA ILE A 256 6.78 5.57 3.92
C ILE A 256 7.57 5.09 5.13
N GLU A 257 7.13 5.52 6.31
CA GLU A 257 7.64 5.05 7.58
C GLU A 257 6.87 3.80 8.00
N THR A 258 7.62 2.77 8.36
CA THR A 258 7.13 1.44 8.75
C THR A 258 7.66 0.99 10.12
N ASP A 259 8.63 1.72 10.68
CA ASP A 259 9.17 1.45 12.00
C ASP A 259 8.14 1.78 13.10
N PRO A 260 7.71 0.78 13.88
CA PRO A 260 6.67 0.99 14.89
C PRO A 260 7.13 1.95 16.01
N THR A 261 8.43 2.01 16.31
CA THR A 261 8.99 2.92 17.32
C THR A 261 8.89 4.37 16.87
N ARG A 262 9.20 4.63 15.60
CA ARG A 262 9.12 5.98 15.01
C ARG A 262 7.68 6.47 14.91
N LEU A 263 6.77 5.58 14.51
CA LEU A 263 5.34 5.86 14.46
C LEU A 263 4.76 6.14 15.85
N ALA A 264 5.12 5.33 16.86
CA ALA A 264 4.72 5.56 18.24
C ALA A 264 5.26 6.90 18.78
N ALA A 265 6.51 7.25 18.46
CA ALA A 265 7.11 8.52 18.85
C ALA A 265 6.37 9.72 18.26
N ALA A 266 6.02 9.68 16.97
CA ALA A 266 5.24 10.74 16.33
C ALA A 266 3.88 10.97 17.00
N ILE A 267 3.23 9.91 17.44
CA ILE A 267 1.92 10.00 18.09
C ILE A 267 2.03 10.55 19.48
N ALA A 268 3.05 10.14 20.23
CA ALA A 268 3.35 10.73 21.53
C ALA A 268 3.61 12.24 21.40
N ILE A 269 4.34 12.66 20.37
CA ILE A 269 4.57 14.08 20.05
C ILE A 269 3.25 14.79 19.74
N LEU A 270 2.42 14.23 18.85
CA LEU A 270 1.15 14.84 18.46
C LEU A 270 0.16 14.94 19.63
N ARG A 271 0.11 13.94 20.52
CA ARG A 271 -0.69 13.97 21.74
C ARG A 271 -0.22 15.05 22.71
N ALA A 272 1.09 15.18 22.89
CA ALA A 272 1.67 16.24 23.72
C ALA A 272 1.33 17.62 23.15
N LEU A 273 1.35 17.78 21.82
CA LEU A 273 0.97 19.02 21.14
C LEU A 273 -0.53 19.33 21.22
N ALA A 274 -1.39 18.31 21.14
CA ALA A 274 -2.84 18.48 21.28
C ALA A 274 -3.25 18.90 22.70
N ARG A 275 -2.53 18.40 23.72
CA ARG A 275 -2.78 18.71 25.15
C ARG A 275 -2.09 19.97 25.63
N ALA A 276 -1.07 20.45 24.92
CA ALA A 276 -0.34 21.63 25.32
C ALA A 276 -1.28 22.84 25.29
N PRO A 277 -1.32 23.68 26.33
CA PRO A 277 -2.02 24.96 26.24
C PRO A 277 -1.42 25.75 25.07
N SER A 278 -2.27 26.53 24.37
CA SER A 278 -1.83 27.48 23.35
C SER A 278 -0.61 28.25 23.87
N LEU A 279 0.57 27.95 23.34
CA LEU A 279 1.83 28.64 23.68
C LEU A 279 1.86 30.09 23.19
N GLY A 280 0.71 30.65 22.78
CA GLY A 280 0.57 31.95 22.13
C GLY A 280 -0.13 33.05 22.95
N ALA A 281 -0.22 32.96 24.28
CA ALA A 281 -0.79 34.05 25.09
C ALA A 281 0.25 34.97 25.77
N PHE A 282 1.54 34.62 25.80
CA PHE A 282 2.57 35.49 26.40
C PHE A 282 3.93 35.38 25.70
N ARG A 283 4.20 36.34 24.81
CA ARG A 283 5.48 37.06 24.72
C ARG A 283 5.19 38.49 24.30
#